data_AF-A0A4R9ANC1-F1
#
_entry.id   AF-A0A4R9ANC1-F1
#
_cell.length_a   1.000
_cell.length_b   1.000
_cell.length_c   1.000
_cell.angle_alpha   90.00
_cell.angle_beta   90.00
_cell.angle_gamma   90.00
#
_symmetry.space_group_name_H-M   'P 1'
#
loop_
_entity.id
_entity.type
_entity.pdbx_description
1 polymer ?
#
loop_
_entity_poly.entity_id
_entity_poly.type
_entity_poly.pdbx_seq_one_letter_code
_entity_poly.pdbx_strand_id
1 'polypeptide(L)' 'MLLPESVLYSDFFANLATFVAINTVMYAVLAIGKILPRLYLSDLMPGQRRRHETRSIYPETNPDTVPMRRQSEEPESIT' A
#
# COMPACT_ATOMS: atom_id res chain seq x y z
N MET A 1 -8.05 -18.41 -48.37
CA MET A 1 -8.19 -17.18 -49.18
C MET A 1 -7.13 -16.20 -48.68
N LEU A 2 -5.97 -16.12 -49.35
CA LEU A 2 -5.00 -15.06 -49.09
C LEU A 2 -5.33 -13.88 -49.99
N LEU A 3 -5.23 -12.65 -49.47
CA LEU A 3 -5.34 -11.46 -50.29
C LEU A 3 -4.16 -11.40 -51.26
N PRO A 4 -4.37 -10.92 -52.51
CA PRO A 4 -3.27 -10.67 -53.44
C PRO A 4 -2.27 -9.66 -52.86
N GLU A 5 -0.98 -9.90 -53.10
CA GLU A 5 0.12 -9.03 -52.66
C GLU A 5 -0.08 -7.57 -53.10
N SER A 6 -0.60 -7.36 -54.31
CA SER A 6 -0.87 -6.03 -54.87
C SER A 6 -1.82 -5.17 -54.02
N VAL A 7 -2.66 -5.78 -53.19
CA VAL A 7 -3.57 -5.04 -52.29
C VAL A 7 -2.78 -4.41 -51.13
N LEU A 8 -1.76 -5.09 -50.60
CA LEU A 8 -0.94 -4.61 -49.48
C LEU A 8 -0.13 -3.37 -49.84
N TYR A 9 0.30 -3.28 -51.10
CA TYR A 9 1.08 -2.15 -51.63
C TYR A 9 0.22 -1.01 -52.19
N SER A 10 -1.11 -1.12 -52.09
CA SER A 10 -2.01 -0.08 -52.58
C SER A 10 -2.13 1.08 -51.60
N ASP A 11 -2.20 2.31 -52.12
CA ASP A 11 -2.38 3.53 -51.31
C ASP A 11 -3.69 3.50 -50.50
N PHE A 12 -4.75 2.90 -51.07
CA PHE A 12 -6.03 2.74 -50.37
C PHE A 12 -5.88 1.90 -49.10
N PHE A 13 -5.17 0.78 -49.20
CA PHE A 13 -4.89 -0.06 -48.04
C PHE A 13 -3.99 0.65 -47.04
N ALA A 14 -2.97 1.39 -47.50
CA ALA A 14 -2.08 2.17 -46.62
C ALA A 14 -2.85 3.21 -45.81
N ASN A 15 -3.80 3.92 -46.42
CA ASN A 15 -4.66 4.88 -45.72
C ASN A 15 -5.51 4.19 -44.64
N LEU A 16 -6.20 3.10 -44.99
CA LEU A 16 -6.99 2.30 -44.04
C LEU A 16 -6.14 1.76 -42.89
N ALA A 17 -4.98 1.19 -43.20
CA ALA A 17 -4.04 0.67 -42.22
C ALA A 17 -3.54 1.77 -41.28
N THR A 18 -3.29 2.98 -41.79
CA THR A 18 -2.89 4.12 -40.98
C THR A 18 -3.99 4.54 -40.00
N PHE A 19 -5.26 4.62 -40.44
CA PHE A 19 -6.37 4.91 -39.53
C PHE A 19 -6.49 3.86 -38.41
N VAL A 20 -6.40 2.58 -38.77
CA VAL A 20 -6.44 1.47 -37.81
C VAL A 20 -5.24 1.52 -36.87
N ALA A 21 -4.05 1.80 -37.39
CA ALA A 21 -2.83 1.88 -36.60
C ALA A 21 -2.90 3.03 -35.59
N ILE A 22 -3.35 4.23 -36.00
CA ILE A 22 -3.50 5.38 -35.10
C ILE A 22 -4.46 5.06 -33.96
N ASN A 23 -5.63 4.50 -34.28
CA ASN A 23 -6.61 4.09 -33.27
C ASN A 23 -5.98 3.06 -32.32
N THR A 24 -5.43 1.98 -32.87
CA THR A 24 -4.83 0.88 -32.08
C THR A 24 -3.72 1.38 -31.18
N VAL A 25 -2.79 2.20 -31.68
CA VAL A 25 -1.68 2.76 -30.89
C VAL A 25 -2.22 3.69 -29.80
N MET A 26 -3.17 4.56 -30.11
CA MET A 26 -3.79 5.45 -29.13
C MET A 26 -4.44 4.65 -27.99
N TYR A 27 -5.27 3.67 -28.33
CA TYR A 27 -5.92 2.82 -27.33
C TYR A 27 -4.93 1.93 -26.59
N ALA A 28 -3.88 1.42 -27.24
CA ALA A 28 -2.84 0.64 -26.59
C ALA A 28 -2.08 1.46 -25.55
N VAL A 29 -1.72 2.71 -25.89
CA VAL A 29 -1.07 3.64 -24.94
C VAL A 29 -1.98 3.92 -23.76
N LEU A 30 -3.27 4.20 -24.00
CA LEU A 30 -4.25 4.40 -22.94
C LEU A 30 -4.46 3.14 -22.09
N ALA A 31 -4.54 1.97 -22.72
CA ALA A 31 -4.71 0.70 -22.04
C ALA A 31 -3.49 0.40 -21.17
N ILE A 32 -2.27 0.54 -21.69
CA ILE A 32 -1.05 0.37 -20.90
C ILE A 32 -1.00 1.38 -19.74
N GLY A 33 -1.27 2.66 -20.02
CA GLY A 33 -1.29 3.70 -18.99
C GLY A 33 -2.37 3.50 -17.92
N LYS A 34 -3.50 2.88 -18.28
CA LYS A 34 -4.64 2.61 -17.38
C LYS A 34 -4.52 1.26 -16.67
N ILE A 35 -3.90 0.27 -17.30
CA ILE A 35 -3.57 -1.04 -16.71
C ILE A 35 -2.44 -0.91 -15.72
N LEU A 36 -1.54 0.08 -15.90
CA LEU A 36 -0.61 0.47 -14.87
C LEU A 36 -1.48 0.83 -13.65
N PRO A 37 -1.52 0.00 -12.60
CA PRO A 37 -2.11 0.44 -11.35
C PRO A 37 -1.41 1.74 -11.02
N ARG A 38 -2.06 2.68 -10.34
CA ARG A 38 -1.33 3.73 -9.63
C ARG A 38 -0.42 3.03 -8.60
N LEU A 39 0.67 2.42 -9.05
CA LEU A 39 1.82 2.00 -8.28
C LEU A 39 2.40 3.34 -7.87
N TYR A 40 1.89 3.87 -6.77
CA TYR A 40 2.56 4.92 -6.05
C TYR A 40 3.98 4.38 -5.85
N LEU A 41 4.97 4.95 -6.55
CA LEU A 41 6.39 4.65 -6.32
C LEU A 41 6.72 4.76 -4.83
N SER A 42 5.96 5.63 -4.13
CA SER A 42 5.94 5.81 -2.69
C SER A 42 5.50 4.59 -1.87
N ASP A 43 4.62 3.74 -2.40
CA ASP A 43 4.08 2.53 -1.74
C ASP A 43 4.94 1.28 -2.07
N LEU A 44 5.80 1.37 -3.10
CA LEU A 44 6.82 0.38 -3.41
C LEU A 44 8.07 0.50 -2.53
N MET A 45 8.28 1.63 -1.85
CA MET A 45 9.25 1.70 -0.76
C MET A 45 8.53 1.24 0.51
N PRO A 46 8.86 0.07 1.09
CA PRO A 46 8.37 -0.31 2.40
C PRO A 46 9.01 0.66 3.40
N GLY A 47 8.33 1.78 3.65
CA GLY A 47 8.66 2.71 4.71
C GLY A 47 8.70 1.89 6.00
N GLN A 48 9.91 1.69 6.48
CA GLN A 48 10.30 1.02 7.72
C GLN A 48 9.14 1.05 8.72
N ARG A 49 8.51 -0.11 8.94
CA ARG A 49 7.42 -0.31 9.90
C ARG A 49 7.85 0.22 11.27
N ARG A 50 7.64 1.51 11.54
CA ARG A 50 7.72 2.09 12.88
C ARG A 50 6.38 1.87 13.58
N ARG A 51 5.96 0.62 13.69
CA ARG A 51 5.01 0.24 14.75
C ARG A 51 5.85 -0.15 15.95
N HIS A 52 6.34 0.86 16.65
CA HIS A 52 6.82 0.73 18.01
C HIS A 52 5.70 1.18 18.95
N GLU A 53 4.52 0.57 18.78
CA GLU A 53 3.38 0.85 19.64
C GLU A 53 3.40 -0.21 20.73
N THR A 54 4.08 0.10 21.83
CA THR A 54 3.97 -0.69 23.05
C THR A 54 2.58 -0.47 23.61
N ARG A 55 1.64 -1.31 23.20
CA ARG A 55 0.32 -1.44 23.83
C ARG A 55 0.42 -2.42 25.01
N SER A 56 1.22 -2.06 26.01
CA SER A 56 1.19 -2.77 27.29
C SER A 56 -0.07 -2.35 28.05
N ILE A 57 -0.79 -3.33 28.59
CA ILE A 57 -1.97 -3.13 29.45
C ILE A 57 -1.58 -3.11 30.94
N TYR A 58 -0.29 -3.28 31.20
CA TYR A 58 0.29 -3.28 32.53
C TYR A 58 0.75 -1.86 32.86
N PRO A 59 0.38 -1.33 34.03
CA PRO A 59 0.98 -0.10 34.52
C PRO A 59 2.47 -0.35 34.77
N GLU A 60 3.32 0.50 34.20
CA GLU A 60 4.74 0.56 34.55
C GLU A 60 4.80 0.88 36.05
N THR A 61 4.96 -0.17 36.87
CA THR A 61 4.97 -0.04 38.32
C THR A 61 6.31 0.56 38.68
N ASN A 62 6.32 1.89 38.85
CA ASN A 62 7.47 2.59 39.38
C ASN A 62 7.77 2.03 40.79
N PRO A 63 8.93 1.37 41.03
CA PRO A 63 9.27 0.84 42.35
C PRO A 63 9.37 1.93 43.42
N ASP A 64 9.42 3.20 43.04
CA ASP A 64 9.47 4.33 43.97
C ASP A 64 8.10 4.69 44.59
N THR A 65 7.01 4.05 44.15
CA THR A 65 5.65 4.27 44.68
C THR A 65 5.09 3.04 45.37
N VAL A 66 5.72 2.61 46.48
CA VAL A 66 5.10 1.71 47.45
C VAL A 66 4.76 2.52 48.71
N PRO A 67 3.49 2.62 49.13
CA PRO A 67 3.15 3.33 50.36
C PRO A 67 3.66 2.54 51.56
N MET A 68 4.43 3.20 52.43
CA MET A 68 4.90 2.67 53.71
C MET A 68 3.70 2.44 54.64
N ARG A 69 3.04 1.29 54.53
CA ARG A 69 2.07 0.80 55.53
C ARG A 69 2.77 -0.20 56.44
N ARG A 70 3.26 0.29 57.58
CA ARG A 70 3.78 -0.53 58.70
C ARG A 70 3.24 0.10 59.99
N GLN A 71 2.16 -0.48 60.52
CA GLN A 71 2.15 -1.27 61.76
C GLN A 71 2.55 -0.46 63.00
N SER A 72 1.53 -0.09 63.77
CA SER A 72 1.53 -0.07 65.23
C SER A 72 0.15 -0.62 65.61
N GLU A 73 -0.03 -1.94 65.64
CA GLU A 73 0.04 -2.70 66.90
C GLU A 73 -0.76 -1.99 67.99
N GLU A 74 -2.06 -2.21 67.91
CA GLU A 74 -2.97 -2.18 69.03
C GLU A 74 -2.64 -3.36 69.96
N PRO A 75 -2.53 -3.12 71.27
CA PRO A 75 -3.13 -4.06 72.19
C PRO A 75 -4.06 -3.34 73.18
N GLU A 76 -5.36 -3.62 73.06
CA GLU A 76 -6.23 -3.68 74.22
C GLU A 76 -5.67 -4.68 75.25
N SER A 77 -5.57 -4.29 76.52
CA SER A 77 -5.89 -5.15 77.67
C SER A 77 -5.65 -4.45 79.03
N ILE A 78 -6.75 -3.99 79.64
CA ILE A 78 -7.19 -4.26 81.03
C ILE A 78 -6.18 -4.07 82.18
N THR A 79 -6.39 -3.03 83.00
CA THR A 79 -6.80 -3.09 84.43
C THR A 79 -7.10 -1.68 84.93
#